data_AF-A0A9X3XFR1-F1
#
_entry.id   AF-A0A9X3XFR1-F1
#
_cell.length_a   1.000
_cell.length_b   1.000
_cell.length_c   1.000
_cell.angle_alpha   90.00
_cell.angle_beta   90.00
_cell.angle_gamma   90.00
#
_symmetry.space_group_name_H-M   'P 1'
#
loop_
_entity.id
_entity.type
_entity.pdbx_description
1 polymer ?
#
loop_
_entity_poly.entity_id
_entity_poly.type
_entity_poly.pdbx_seq_one_letter_code
_entity_poly.pdbx_strand_id
1 'polypeptide(L)'
;MSLAALADASELSKGHLSSVEHGLAAITIGTIARLAQGFGVPPMYLLTFAAEDERAHAAELLRYLPQSEVRKLRRQIQAQVAARK
;
A
#
# COMPACT_ATOMS: atom_id res chain seq x y z
N MET A 1 -9.66 8.83 9.82
CA MET A 1 -9.37 7.89 10.92
C MET A 1 -8.46 8.60 11.90
N SER A 2 -8.63 8.44 13.22
CA SER A 2 -7.70 9.01 14.21
C SER A 2 -6.51 8.07 14.42
N LEU A 3 -5.40 8.57 14.97
CA LEU A 3 -4.23 7.75 15.33
C LEU A 3 -4.59 6.60 16.29
N ALA A 4 -5.47 6.88 17.26
CA ALA A 4 -5.95 5.86 18.19
C ALA A 4 -6.78 4.78 17.47
N ALA A 5 -7.69 5.18 16.59
CA ALA A 5 -8.49 4.23 15.82
C ALA A 5 -7.62 3.35 14.90
N LEU A 6 -6.57 3.92 14.29
CA LEU A 6 -5.63 3.14 13.47
C LEU A 6 -4.79 2.19 14.32
N ALA A 7 -4.34 2.63 15.50
CA ALA A 7 -3.59 1.80 16.43
C ALA A 7 -4.42 0.57 16.84
N ASP A 8 -5.68 0.78 17.22
CA ASP A 8 -6.61 -0.29 17.57
C ASP A 8 -6.84 -1.25 16.38
N ALA A 9 -7.13 -0.70 15.19
CA ALA A 9 -7.38 -1.49 13.97
C ALA A 9 -6.15 -2.25 13.47
N SER A 10 -4.94 -1.79 13.81
CA SER A 10 -3.67 -2.43 13.45
C SER A 10 -3.11 -3.29 14.59
N GLU A 11 -3.80 -3.37 15.73
CA GLU A 11 -3.34 -4.01 16.97
C GLU A 11 -1.96 -3.49 17.44
N LEU A 12 -1.66 -2.22 17.18
CA LEU A 12 -0.44 -1.55 17.60
C LEU A 12 -0.73 -0.63 18.79
N SER A 13 0.29 -0.33 19.60
CA SER A 13 0.12 0.71 20.61
C SER A 13 0.12 2.09 19.96
N LYS A 14 -0.74 3.00 20.45
CA LYS A 14 -0.78 4.40 19.99
C LYS A 14 0.59 5.08 20.11
N GLY A 15 1.33 4.81 21.19
CA GLY A 15 2.67 5.36 21.40
C GLY A 15 3.67 4.89 20.33
N HIS A 16 3.68 3.60 20.01
CA HIS A 16 4.52 3.07 18.94
C HIS A 16 4.16 3.69 17.59
N LEU A 17 2.86 3.74 17.25
CA LEU A 17 2.40 4.33 16.00
C LEU A 17 2.73 5.82 15.89
N SER A 18 2.63 6.57 17.00
CA SER A 18 3.09 7.97 17.05
C SER A 18 4.58 8.09 16.75
N SER A 19 5.43 7.21 17.29
CA SER A 19 6.86 7.19 16.97
C SER A 19 7.11 6.88 15.48
N VAL A 20 6.29 6.03 14.86
CA VAL A 20 6.38 5.74 13.42
C VAL A 20 6.06 6.97 12.58
N GLU A 21 4.94 7.66 12.83
CA GLU A 21 4.54 8.85 12.05
C GLU A 21 5.56 9.99 12.10
N HIS A 22 6.27 10.13 13.22
CA HIS A 22 7.29 11.17 13.40
C HIS A 22 8.71 10.72 12.98
N GLY A 23 8.87 9.51 12.41
CA GLY A 23 10.17 9.00 11.99
C GLY A 23 11.12 8.65 13.14
N LEU A 24 10.58 8.41 14.34
CA LEU A 24 11.33 8.10 15.56
C LEU A 24 11.46 6.59 15.82
N ALA A 25 10.81 5.74 15.01
CA ALA A 25 10.87 4.29 15.14
C ALA A 25 11.23 3.64 13.81
N ALA A 26 12.23 2.75 13.83
CA ALA A 26 12.42 1.76 12.79
C ALA A 26 11.37 0.66 12.95
N ILE A 27 10.69 0.30 11.86
CA ILE A 27 9.62 -0.70 11.86
C ILE A 27 9.96 -1.90 10.99
N THR A 28 9.29 -3.01 11.27
CA THR A 28 9.43 -4.25 10.48
C THR A 28 8.42 -4.28 9.33
N ILE A 29 8.65 -5.18 8.37
CA ILE A 29 7.66 -5.50 7.34
C ILE A 29 6.34 -6.01 7.96
N GLY A 30 6.41 -6.71 9.10
CA GLY A 30 5.22 -7.14 9.85
C GLY A 30 4.40 -5.96 10.37
N THR A 31 5.06 -4.90 10.85
CA THR A 31 4.38 -3.66 11.26
C THR A 31 3.67 -3.00 10.07
N ILE A 32 4.32 -2.96 8.89
CA ILE A 32 3.72 -2.44 7.66
C ILE A 32 2.46 -3.25 7.29
N ALA A 33 2.51 -4.58 7.38
CA ALA A 33 1.36 -5.43 7.08
C ALA A 33 0.17 -5.17 8.02
N ARG A 34 0.43 -4.99 9.32
CA ARG A 34 -0.60 -4.66 10.31
C ARG A 34 -1.22 -3.28 10.08
N LEU A 35 -0.41 -2.29 9.73
CA LEU A 35 -0.92 -0.96 9.34
C LEU A 35 -1.82 -1.05 8.10
N ALA A 36 -1.40 -1.81 7.10
CA ALA A 36 -2.17 -2.00 5.88
C ALA A 36 -3.51 -2.66 6.15
N GLN A 37 -3.53 -3.67 7.04
CA GLN A 37 -4.74 -4.29 7.55
C GLN A 37 -5.65 -3.26 8.26
N GLY A 38 -5.10 -2.43 9.14
CA GLY A 38 -5.84 -1.36 9.82
C GLY A 38 -6.43 -0.32 8.87
N PHE A 39 -5.76 -0.05 7.74
CA PHE A 39 -6.27 0.81 6.67
C PHE A 39 -7.24 0.11 5.70
N GLY A 40 -7.35 -1.22 5.76
CA GLY A 40 -8.14 -2.00 4.81
C GLY A 40 -7.55 -2.02 3.39
N VAL A 41 -6.23 -1.92 3.25
CA VAL A 41 -5.53 -1.91 1.96
C VAL A 41 -4.41 -2.95 1.89
N PRO A 42 -4.03 -3.43 0.70
CA PRO A 42 -2.80 -4.21 0.52
C PRO A 42 -1.53 -3.45 0.98
N PRO A 43 -0.54 -4.13 1.61
CA PRO A 43 0.69 -3.50 2.10
C PRO A 43 1.48 -2.71 1.05
N MET A 44 1.44 -3.14 -0.21
CA MET A 44 2.11 -2.45 -1.32
C MET A 44 1.67 -0.98 -1.45
N TYR A 45 0.42 -0.66 -1.10
CA TYR A 45 -0.12 0.70 -1.19
C TYR A 45 0.38 1.65 -0.11
N LEU A 46 0.98 1.14 0.98
CA LEU A 46 1.68 1.96 1.96
C LEU A 46 3.11 2.30 1.51
N LEU A 47 3.63 1.57 0.53
CA LEU A 47 4.99 1.73 -0.02
C LEU A 47 4.96 2.31 -1.45
N THR A 48 3.81 2.79 -1.90
CA THR A 48 3.62 3.38 -3.23
C THR A 48 3.77 4.90 -3.12
N PHE A 49 4.90 5.44 -3.59
CA PHE A 49 5.20 6.87 -3.60
C PHE A 49 5.10 7.40 -5.03
N ALA A 50 3.89 7.78 -5.46
CA ALA A 50 3.58 8.15 -6.84
C ALA A 50 4.36 9.36 -7.39
N ALA A 51 4.93 10.19 -6.51
CA ALA A 51 5.76 11.33 -6.90
C ALA A 51 7.21 10.94 -7.24
N GLU A 52 7.64 9.72 -6.90
CA GLU A 52 9.05 9.31 -6.96
C GLU A 52 9.36 8.34 -8.12
N ASP A 53 8.37 7.57 -8.60
CA ASP A 53 8.58 6.54 -9.62
C ASP A 53 7.33 6.31 -10.49
N GLU A 54 7.52 6.16 -11.81
CA GLU A 54 6.42 5.94 -12.77
C GLU A 54 5.63 4.66 -12.51
N ARG A 55 6.27 3.60 -12.00
CA ARG A 55 5.57 2.36 -11.64
C ARG A 55 4.75 2.57 -10.38
N ALA A 56 5.24 3.37 -9.43
CA ALA A 56 4.46 3.77 -8.27
C ALA A 56 3.26 4.65 -8.68
N HIS A 57 3.45 5.57 -9.63
CA HIS A 57 2.34 6.36 -10.18
C HIS A 57 1.26 5.47 -10.82
N ALA A 58 1.69 4.51 -11.65
CA ALA A 58 0.77 3.53 -12.22
C ALA A 58 0.04 2.73 -11.13
N ALA A 59 0.75 2.23 -10.11
CA ALA A 59 0.15 1.48 -9.01
C ALA A 59 -0.90 2.29 -8.23
N GLU A 60 -0.67 3.60 -8.02
CA GLU A 60 -1.63 4.48 -7.38
C GLU A 60 -2.89 4.66 -8.22
N LEU A 61 -2.77 4.80 -9.55
CA LEU A 61 -3.93 4.84 -10.44
C LEU A 61 -4.77 3.55 -10.37
N LEU A 62 -4.13 2.38 -10.22
CA LEU A 62 -4.83 1.10 -10.09
C LEU A 62 -5.73 1.04 -8.86
N ARG A 63 -5.41 1.77 -7.78
CA ARG A 63 -6.18 1.78 -6.53
C ARG A 63 -7.62 2.23 -6.74
N TYR A 64 -7.86 3.10 -7.71
CA TYR A 64 -9.18 3.67 -8.00
C TYR A 64 -10.00 2.84 -9.00
N LEU A 65 -9.42 1.77 -9.55
CA LEU A 65 -10.11 0.93 -10.52
C LEU A 65 -10.90 -0.22 -9.86
N PRO A 66 -12.09 -0.56 -10.39
CA PRO A 66 -12.77 -1.80 -10.02
C PRO A 66 -11.90 -3.02 -10.32
N GLN A 67 -12.08 -4.10 -9.55
CA GLN A 67 -11.28 -5.32 -9.71
C GLN A 67 -11.38 -5.92 -11.13
N SER A 68 -12.51 -5.76 -11.82
CA SER A 68 -12.70 -6.18 -13.22
C SER A 68 -11.76 -5.45 -14.18
N GLU A 69 -11.61 -4.14 -14.02
CA GLU A 69 -10.73 -3.31 -14.84
C GLU A 69 -9.25 -3.60 -14.54
N VAL A 70 -8.89 -3.78 -13.27
CA VAL A 70 -7.53 -4.22 -12.89
C VAL A 70 -7.18 -5.57 -13.55
N ARG A 71 -8.12 -6.52 -13.58
CA ARG A 71 -7.93 -7.81 -14.26
C ARG A 71 -7.74 -7.65 -15.77
N LYS A 72 -8.49 -6.74 -16.40
CA LYS A 72 -8.37 -6.45 -17.83
C LYS A 72 -7.00 -5.85 -18.15
N LEU A 73 -6.56 -4.86 -17.38
CA LEU A 73 -5.25 -4.25 -17.56
C LEU A 73 -4.12 -5.27 -17.34
N ARG A 74 -4.22 -6.11 -16.31
CA ARG A 74 -3.25 -7.19 -16.07
C ARG A 74 -3.09 -8.08 -17.31
N ARG A 75 -4.18 -8.45 -17.99
CA ARG A 75 -4.14 -9.26 -19.22
C ARG A 75 -3.46 -8.50 -20.37
N GLN A 76 -3.71 -7.20 -20.52
CA GLN A 76 -3.06 -6.36 -21.53
C GLN A 76 -1.55 -6.28 -21.29
N ILE A 77 -1.12 -6.03 -20.06
CA ILE A 77 0.31 -6.01 -19.67
C ILE A 77 0.93 -7.38 -19.95
N GLN A 78 0.26 -8.48 -19.60
CA GLN A 78 0.75 -9.83 -19.87
C GLN A 78 0.99 -10.08 -21.36
N ALA A 79 0.05 -9.65 -22.24
CA ALA A 79 0.22 -9.76 -23.68
C ALA A 79 1.40 -8.93 -24.21
N GLN A 80 1.56 -7.69 -23.72
CA GLN A 80 2.69 -6.83 -24.09
C GLN A 80 4.03 -7.40 -23.66
N VAL A 81 4.12 -7.98 -22.46
CA VAL A 81 5.33 -8.63 -21.96
C VAL A 81 5.65 -9.89 -22.76
N ALA A 82 4.63 -10.70 -23.09
CA ALA A 82 4.81 -11.91 -23.90
C ALA A 82 5.32 -11.58 -25.32
N ALA A 83 4.84 -10.52 -25.95
CA ALA A 83 5.27 -10.09 -27.28
C ALA A 83 6.72 -9.55 -27.33
N ARG A 84 7.34 -9.30 -26.18
CA ARG A 84 8.73 -8.84 -26.05
C ARG A 84 9.72 -9.97 -25.75
N LYS A 85 9.23 -11.18 -25.50
CA LYS A 85 10.04 -12.39 -25.32
C LYS A 85 10.14 -13.13 -26.65
#